data_AF-A0A438J3Z0-F1
#
_entry.id   AF-A0A438J3Z0-F1
#
_cell.length_a   1.000
_cell.length_b   1.000
_cell.length_c   1.000
_cell.angle_alpha   90.00
_cell.angle_beta   90.00
_cell.angle_gamma   90.00
#
_symmetry.space_group_name_H-M   'P 1'
#
loop_
_entity.id
_entity.type
_entity.pdbx_description
1 polymer ?
#
loop_
_entity_poly.entity_id
_entity_poly.type
_entity_poly.pdbx_seq_one_letter_code
_entity_poly.pdbx_strand_id
1 'polypeptide(L)'
;MVHADGSVLQTWDYLKQHGVQGFIDIWPRPTAIAWKLIACYAAFEAALQLFLPGKTVEGPISPCGNRPVYKANGMQAYAVTLITYLSLWWFYPSLYQLEQDVILALGLKEANLGHVAPSSTDSGSSGNIIIDFYWGMELYPRIGKNFDIKVFTNCRFGMMSWAVLAVTYCIKQDALANPRSWVFLVGVGNQANQ
;
A
#
# COMPACT_ATOMS: atom_id res chain seq x y z
N MET A 1 -7.82 -6.02 25.22
CA MET A 1 -8.61 -6.92 24.36
C MET A 1 -8.27 -6.58 22.92
N VAL A 2 -7.26 -7.22 22.31
CA VAL A 2 -6.76 -6.73 21.02
C VAL A 2 -7.68 -7.15 19.86
N HIS A 3 -8.48 -8.21 19.99
CA HIS A 3 -9.46 -8.55 18.97
C HIS A 3 -10.70 -9.12 19.64
N ALA A 4 -11.85 -8.48 19.43
CA ALA A 4 -13.17 -8.97 19.82
C ALA A 4 -13.59 -10.23 19.03
N ASP A 5 -12.62 -11.05 18.57
CA ASP A 5 -12.80 -12.16 17.64
C ASP A 5 -13.63 -11.81 16.38
N GLY A 6 -13.53 -10.55 15.93
CA GLY A 6 -14.31 -10.03 14.81
C GLY A 6 -15.75 -9.61 15.16
N SER A 7 -16.15 -9.66 16.43
CA SER A 7 -17.47 -9.26 16.90
C SER A 7 -17.66 -7.74 16.91
N VAL A 8 -18.61 -7.29 16.08
CA VAL A 8 -19.03 -5.88 16.02
C VAL A 8 -19.68 -5.44 17.34
N LEU A 9 -20.44 -6.34 17.98
CA LEU A 9 -21.18 -6.04 19.21
C LEU A 9 -20.22 -5.77 20.38
N GLN A 10 -19.23 -6.63 20.58
CA GLN A 10 -18.23 -6.47 21.64
C GLN A 10 -17.38 -5.21 21.43
N THR A 11 -17.04 -4.89 20.18
CA THR A 11 -16.30 -3.67 19.84
C THR A 11 -17.14 -2.42 20.16
N TRP A 12 -18.43 -2.45 19.82
CA TRP A 12 -19.36 -1.37 20.10
C TRP A 12 -19.59 -1.16 21.60
N ASP A 13 -19.76 -2.24 22.35
CA ASP A 13 -19.93 -2.18 23.80
C ASP A 13 -18.67 -1.64 24.50
N TYR A 14 -17.48 -2.03 24.02
CA TYR A 14 -16.21 -1.50 24.49
C TYR A 14 -16.09 0.01 24.23
N LEU A 15 -16.40 0.47 23.01
CA LEU A 15 -16.37 1.89 22.66
C LEU A 15 -17.40 2.72 23.45
N LYS A 16 -18.58 2.16 23.73
CA LYS A 16 -19.56 2.80 24.61
C LYS A 16 -19.05 2.97 26.05
N GLN A 17 -18.33 1.97 26.57
CA GLN A 17 -17.83 1.98 27.95
C GLN A 17 -16.61 2.90 28.12
N HIS A 18 -15.72 2.97 27.13
CA HIS A 18 -14.43 3.66 27.22
C HIS A 18 -14.38 4.98 26.42
N GLY A 19 -15.42 5.28 25.65
CA GLY A 19 -15.55 6.52 24.88
C GLY A 19 -14.38 6.75 23.91
N VAL A 20 -13.95 8.01 23.81
CA VAL A 20 -12.85 8.45 22.93
C VAL A 20 -11.52 7.80 23.30
N GLN A 21 -11.28 7.53 24.59
CA GLN A 21 -10.04 6.91 25.03
C GLN A 21 -9.92 5.47 24.53
N GLY A 22 -11.01 4.69 24.59
CA GLY A 22 -11.05 3.34 24.02
C GLY A 22 -10.80 3.32 22.51
N PHE A 23 -11.24 4.36 21.78
CA PHE A 23 -10.94 4.49 20.36
C PHE A 23 -9.45 4.77 20.11
N ILE A 24 -8.84 5.69 20.87
CA ILE A 24 -7.41 6.02 20.77
C ILE A 24 -6.51 4.83 21.12
N ASP A 25 -6.98 3.94 21.98
CA ASP A 25 -6.25 2.73 22.40
C ASP A 25 -6.34 1.60 21.36
N ILE A 26 -7.43 1.54 20.57
CA ILE A 26 -7.59 0.61 19.44
C ILE A 26 -6.89 1.12 18.18
N TRP A 27 -6.76 2.45 18.04
CA TRP A 27 -6.23 3.06 16.84
C TRP A 27 -4.78 2.62 16.59
N PRO A 28 -4.46 2.04 15.41
CA PRO A 28 -3.11 1.60 15.10
C PRO A 28 -2.16 2.79 15.08
N ARG A 29 -0.99 2.64 15.71
CA ARG A 29 0.03 3.69 15.80
C ARG A 29 1.26 3.23 15.02
N PRO A 30 1.35 3.57 13.73
CA PRO A 30 2.43 3.08 12.88
C PRO A 30 3.78 3.48 13.45
N THR A 31 4.61 2.48 13.71
CA THR A 31 5.98 2.67 14.21
C THR A 31 6.86 3.30 13.12
N ALA A 32 7.98 3.93 13.54
CA ALA A 32 8.94 4.50 12.60
C ALA A 32 9.53 3.46 11.63
N ILE A 33 9.56 2.19 12.04
CA ILE A 33 10.01 1.07 11.21
C ILE A 33 8.97 0.77 10.12
N ALA A 34 7.68 0.77 10.46
CA ALA A 34 6.59 0.58 9.49
C ALA A 34 6.62 1.65 8.40
N TRP A 35 6.81 2.92 8.77
CA TRP A 35 6.95 4.03 7.80
C TRP A 35 8.14 3.85 6.85
N LYS A 36 9.30 3.42 7.36
CA LYS A 36 10.49 3.15 6.53
C LYS A 36 10.24 2.02 5.53
N LEU A 37 9.54 0.97 5.94
CA LEU A 37 9.23 -0.16 5.07
C LEU A 37 8.21 0.21 4.01
N ILE A 38 7.16 0.95 4.37
CA ILE A 38 6.19 1.49 3.41
C ILE A 38 6.91 2.37 2.38
N ALA A 39 7.82 3.25 2.82
CA ALA A 39 8.60 4.09 1.91
C ALA A 39 9.54 3.27 1.01
N CYS A 40 10.21 2.25 1.56
CA CYS A 40 11.08 1.34 0.80
C CYS A 40 10.28 0.56 -0.25
N TYR A 41 9.13 0.01 0.14
CA TYR A 41 8.23 -0.70 -0.76
C TYR A 41 7.64 0.22 -1.83
N ALA A 42 7.22 1.43 -1.48
CA ALA A 42 6.77 2.45 -2.43
C ALA A 42 7.86 2.79 -3.45
N ALA A 43 9.11 2.98 -2.99
CA ALA A 43 10.25 3.23 -3.87
C ALA A 43 10.55 2.04 -4.79
N PHE A 44 10.45 0.82 -4.28
CA PHE A 44 10.61 -0.41 -5.06
C PHE A 44 9.54 -0.52 -6.16
N GLU A 45 8.26 -0.34 -5.83
CA GLU A 45 7.16 -0.34 -6.81
C GLU A 45 7.28 0.80 -7.83
N ALA A 46 7.76 1.98 -7.41
CA ALA A 46 8.01 3.10 -8.30
C ALA A 46 9.15 2.79 -9.29
N ALA A 47 10.21 2.13 -8.81
CA ALA A 47 11.30 1.65 -9.65
C ALA A 47 10.81 0.60 -10.65
N LEU A 48 9.97 -0.36 -10.22
CA LEU A 48 9.37 -1.33 -11.14
C LEU A 48 8.48 -0.64 -12.19
N GLN A 49 7.69 0.36 -11.82
CA GLN A 49 6.87 1.11 -12.78
C GLN A 49 7.73 1.75 -13.89
N LEU A 50 8.84 2.37 -13.52
CA LEU A 50 9.72 3.09 -14.45
C LEU A 50 10.61 2.15 -15.27
N PHE A 51 11.34 1.26 -14.61
CA PHE A 51 12.42 0.50 -15.22
C PHE A 51 11.96 -0.81 -15.86
N LEU A 52 10.90 -1.45 -15.37
CA LEU A 52 10.50 -2.76 -15.86
C LEU A 52 10.00 -2.65 -17.31
N PRO A 53 10.53 -3.45 -18.27
CA PRO A 53 10.14 -3.36 -19.67
C PRO A 53 8.66 -3.71 -19.86
N GLY A 54 8.05 -3.24 -20.93
CA GLY A 54 6.64 -3.45 -21.17
C GLY A 54 6.18 -2.73 -22.43
N LYS A 55 5.13 -3.25 -23.04
CA LYS A 55 4.54 -2.64 -24.24
C LYS A 55 3.87 -1.33 -23.86
N THR A 56 4.09 -0.30 -24.66
CA THR A 56 3.39 0.96 -24.50
C THR A 56 1.95 0.83 -25.01
N VAL A 57 0.99 1.24 -24.20
CA VAL A 57 -0.44 1.19 -24.50
C VAL A 57 -1.02 2.57 -24.27
N GLU A 58 -1.82 3.04 -25.21
CA GLU A 58 -2.48 4.33 -25.12
C GLU A 58 -3.85 4.18 -24.48
N GLY A 59 -4.13 5.03 -23.50
CA GLY A 59 -5.44 5.10 -22.84
C GLY A 59 -6.50 5.81 -23.70
N PRO A 60 -7.71 5.95 -23.14
CA PRO A 60 -8.79 6.71 -23.77
C PRO A 60 -8.43 8.20 -23.85
N ILE A 61 -8.93 8.85 -24.89
CA ILE A 61 -8.79 10.30 -25.05
C ILE A 61 -9.61 10.99 -23.96
N SER A 62 -8.99 11.93 -23.24
CA SER A 62 -9.64 12.72 -22.21
C SER A 62 -10.62 13.74 -22.81
N PRO A 63 -11.53 14.32 -22.02
CA PRO A 63 -12.42 15.38 -22.48
C PRO A 63 -11.69 16.60 -23.08
N CYS A 64 -10.48 16.91 -22.60
CA CYS A 64 -9.66 18.00 -23.15
C CYS A 64 -8.73 17.54 -24.30
N GLY A 65 -8.89 16.32 -24.81
CA GLY A 65 -8.16 15.81 -25.97
C GLY A 65 -6.79 15.19 -25.67
N ASN A 66 -6.40 15.05 -24.41
CA ASN A 66 -5.13 14.43 -24.05
C ASN A 66 -5.26 12.90 -24.10
N ARG A 67 -4.19 12.24 -24.56
CA ARG A 67 -4.15 10.78 -24.59
C ARG A 67 -3.04 10.25 -23.68
N PRO A 68 -3.38 9.62 -22.56
CA PRO A 68 -2.37 9.13 -21.66
C PRO A 68 -1.72 7.86 -22.21
N VAL A 69 -0.42 7.70 -21.97
CA VAL A 69 0.39 6.63 -22.51
C VAL A 69 0.98 5.86 -21.34
N TYR A 70 0.74 4.55 -21.30
CA TYR A 70 1.05 3.69 -20.17
C TYR A 70 1.96 2.53 -20.60
N LYS A 71 2.70 1.97 -19.65
CA LYS A 71 3.52 0.77 -19.85
C LYS A 71 2.77 -0.45 -19.30
N ALA A 72 2.43 -1.38 -20.17
CA ALA A 72 1.77 -2.63 -19.82
C ALA A 72 2.77 -3.64 -19.23
N ASN A 73 3.21 -3.37 -18.01
CA ASN A 73 4.13 -4.21 -17.22
C ASN A 73 3.51 -4.60 -15.85
N GLY A 74 2.18 -4.58 -15.74
CA GLY A 74 1.44 -4.90 -14.50
C GLY A 74 1.74 -6.30 -13.96
N MET A 75 1.50 -7.32 -14.79
CA MET A 75 1.72 -8.73 -14.40
C MET A 75 3.17 -9.06 -14.09
N GLN A 76 4.10 -8.44 -14.81
CA GLN A 76 5.53 -8.63 -14.57
C GLN A 76 5.94 -8.02 -13.23
N ALA A 77 5.49 -6.80 -12.93
CA ALA A 77 5.76 -6.18 -11.64
C ALA A 77 5.16 -7.02 -10.51
N TYR A 78 3.92 -7.48 -10.66
CA TYR A 78 3.26 -8.36 -9.70
C TYR A 78 4.08 -9.62 -9.38
N ALA A 79 4.55 -10.34 -10.42
CA ALA A 79 5.37 -11.53 -10.24
C ALA A 79 6.70 -11.20 -9.55
N VAL A 80 7.38 -10.13 -9.98
CA VAL A 80 8.66 -9.70 -9.39
C VAL A 80 8.46 -9.33 -7.92
N THR A 81 7.41 -8.59 -7.57
CA THR A 81 7.10 -8.21 -6.18
C THR A 81 6.87 -9.43 -5.30
N LEU A 82 6.04 -10.39 -5.75
CA LEU A 82 5.78 -11.61 -4.98
C LEU A 82 7.02 -12.49 -4.82
N ILE A 83 7.79 -12.70 -5.89
CA ILE A 83 9.03 -13.49 -5.82
C ILE A 83 10.02 -12.81 -4.88
N THR A 84 10.17 -11.49 -4.98
CA THR A 84 11.06 -10.72 -4.09
C THR A 84 10.60 -10.85 -2.64
N TYR A 85 9.30 -10.70 -2.38
CA TYR A 85 8.74 -10.81 -1.04
C TYR A 85 8.93 -12.21 -0.43
N LEU A 86 8.61 -13.27 -1.18
CA LEU A 86 8.79 -14.66 -0.74
C LEU A 86 10.28 -15.00 -0.53
N SER A 87 11.16 -14.49 -1.38
CA SER A 87 12.61 -14.66 -1.23
C SER A 87 13.10 -13.97 0.04
N LEU A 88 12.67 -12.73 0.28
CA LEU A 88 13.00 -11.99 1.50
C LEU A 88 12.49 -12.71 2.74
N TRP A 89 11.25 -13.21 2.72
CA TRP A 89 10.70 -14.02 3.80
C TRP A 89 11.51 -15.30 4.05
N TRP A 90 11.96 -15.98 3.00
CA TRP A 90 12.78 -17.18 3.13
C TRP A 90 14.11 -16.92 3.87
N PHE A 91 14.77 -15.80 3.58
CA PHE A 91 16.03 -15.43 4.23
C PHE A 91 15.83 -14.75 5.59
N TYR A 92 14.75 -14.00 5.75
CA TYR A 92 14.41 -13.24 6.95
C TYR A 92 12.98 -13.56 7.40
N PRO A 93 12.76 -14.72 8.06
CA PRO A 93 11.42 -15.14 8.46
C PRO A 93 10.73 -14.17 9.40
N SER A 94 11.46 -13.36 10.17
CA SER A 94 10.88 -12.34 11.07
C SER A 94 10.15 -11.20 10.33
N LEU A 95 10.24 -11.12 9.00
CA LEU A 95 9.58 -10.08 8.21
C LEU A 95 8.04 -10.08 8.32
N TYR A 96 7.40 -11.23 8.57
CA TYR A 96 5.92 -11.27 8.71
C TYR A 96 5.43 -10.66 10.05
N GLN A 97 6.34 -10.45 11.00
CA GLN A 97 6.02 -9.86 12.30
C GLN A 97 5.98 -8.33 12.24
N LEU A 98 6.49 -7.73 11.15
CA LEU A 98 6.33 -6.30 10.90
C LEU A 98 4.84 -5.98 10.79
N GLU A 99 4.42 -5.10 11.68
CA GLU A 99 3.03 -4.93 12.10
C GLU A 99 2.06 -4.66 10.95
N GLN A 100 0.80 -5.03 11.18
CA GLN A 100 -0.34 -4.90 10.26
C GLN A 100 -0.77 -3.43 10.02
N ASP A 101 -0.01 -2.46 10.51
CA ASP A 101 -0.27 -1.02 10.43
C ASP A 101 -0.14 -0.45 9.00
N VAL A 102 0.25 -1.29 8.04
CA VAL A 102 0.38 -0.94 6.61
C VAL A 102 -0.97 -0.57 5.97
N ILE A 103 -2.10 -0.98 6.56
CA ILE A 103 -3.43 -0.77 5.97
C ILE A 103 -3.87 0.71 6.01
N LEU A 104 -3.31 1.55 6.88
CA LEU A 104 -3.75 2.94 7.03
C LEU A 104 -2.97 3.98 6.18
N ALA A 105 -1.91 3.58 5.49
CA ALA A 105 -1.08 4.52 4.71
C ALA A 105 -1.65 4.85 3.31
N LEU A 106 -2.76 4.22 2.90
CA LEU A 106 -3.40 4.46 1.59
C LEU A 106 -4.22 5.76 1.53
N GLY A 107 -4.22 6.55 2.61
CA GLY A 107 -4.95 7.82 2.69
C GLY A 107 -4.19 9.06 2.18
N LEU A 108 -3.02 8.92 1.56
CA LEU A 108 -2.37 10.05 0.88
C LEU A 108 -3.12 10.36 -0.42
N LYS A 109 -4.34 10.93 -0.29
CA LYS A 109 -5.00 11.63 -1.39
C LYS A 109 -4.12 12.82 -1.74
N GLU A 110 -3.75 12.89 -3.02
CA GLU A 110 -2.91 13.94 -3.59
C GLU A 110 -3.52 15.30 -3.26
N ALA A 111 -2.91 15.97 -2.29
CA ALA A 111 -3.24 17.33 -1.93
C ALA A 111 -2.85 18.27 -3.08
N ASN A 112 -3.84 18.87 -3.72
CA ASN A 112 -3.79 20.20 -4.33
C ASN A 112 -2.69 20.49 -5.38
N LEU A 113 -2.00 19.50 -5.94
CA LEU A 113 -1.00 19.72 -7.00
C LEU A 113 -1.59 20.50 -8.19
N GLY A 114 -2.87 20.28 -8.50
CA GLY A 114 -3.58 21.03 -9.55
C GLY A 114 -3.78 22.53 -9.26
N HIS A 115 -3.62 23.02 -8.02
CA HIS A 115 -3.70 24.46 -7.72
C HIS A 115 -2.35 25.15 -7.95
N VAL A 116 -1.25 24.42 -7.80
CA VAL A 116 0.11 24.97 -7.75
C VAL A 116 0.86 24.72 -9.05
N ALA A 117 0.70 23.54 -9.65
CA ALA A 117 1.40 23.16 -10.86
C ALA A 117 0.62 22.06 -11.62
N PRO A 118 -0.46 22.44 -12.34
CA PRO A 118 -1.24 21.47 -13.10
C PRO A 118 -0.38 20.74 -14.13
N SER A 119 -0.38 19.41 -14.11
CA SER A 119 0.46 18.60 -15.00
C SER A 119 -0.09 18.44 -16.42
N SER A 120 -1.39 18.73 -16.61
CA SER A 120 -2.07 18.69 -17.92
C SER A 120 -3.24 19.69 -17.98
N THR A 121 -3.78 19.89 -19.18
CA THR A 121 -5.01 20.69 -19.38
C THR A 121 -6.27 20.01 -18.85
N ASP A 122 -6.21 18.73 -18.46
CA ASP A 122 -7.30 18.02 -17.77
C ASP A 122 -7.33 18.34 -16.25
N SER A 123 -7.12 19.62 -15.92
CA SER A 123 -7.18 20.14 -14.55
C SER A 123 -8.37 21.09 -14.40
N GLY A 124 -9.20 20.91 -13.38
CA GLY A 124 -10.33 21.78 -13.09
C GLY A 124 -10.67 21.84 -11.61
N SER A 125 -11.13 23.00 -11.16
CA SER A 125 -11.62 23.23 -9.79
C SER A 125 -13.12 23.43 -9.81
N SER A 126 -13.81 22.88 -8.81
CA SER A 126 -15.24 23.10 -8.57
C SER A 126 -15.51 24.41 -7.80
N GLY A 127 -14.48 25.18 -7.45
CA GLY A 127 -14.57 26.40 -6.63
C GLY A 127 -14.78 26.14 -5.13
N ASN A 128 -14.75 24.88 -4.69
CA ASN A 128 -14.87 24.50 -3.28
C ASN A 128 -13.71 23.60 -2.89
N ILE A 129 -12.83 24.11 -2.03
CA ILE A 129 -11.59 23.45 -1.58
C ILE A 129 -11.87 22.05 -1.01
N ILE A 130 -13.00 21.83 -0.34
CA ILE A 130 -13.35 20.54 0.25
C ILE A 130 -13.66 19.51 -0.85
N ILE A 131 -14.39 19.93 -1.89
CA ILE A 131 -14.77 19.07 -3.01
C ILE A 131 -13.55 18.79 -3.90
N ASP A 132 -12.74 19.82 -4.15
CA ASP A 132 -11.48 19.72 -4.91
C ASP A 132 -10.49 18.78 -4.21
N PHE A 133 -10.43 18.80 -2.88
CA PHE A 133 -9.64 17.84 -2.10
C PHE A 133 -10.22 16.43 -2.16
N TYR A 134 -11.55 16.29 -2.13
CA TYR A 134 -12.20 14.97 -2.12
C TYR A 134 -12.05 14.22 -3.44
N TRP A 135 -12.31 14.86 -4.58
CA TRP A 135 -12.26 14.20 -5.89
C TRP A 135 -10.96 14.40 -6.65
N GLY A 136 -10.14 15.38 -6.24
CA GLY A 136 -8.94 15.78 -6.95
C GLY A 136 -9.27 16.64 -8.17
N MET A 137 -8.32 17.50 -8.54
CA MET A 137 -8.51 18.44 -9.66
C MET A 137 -7.96 17.94 -10.99
N GLU A 138 -7.07 16.95 -10.99
CA GLU A 138 -6.46 16.40 -12.21
C GLU A 138 -6.98 15.01 -12.54
N LEU A 139 -7.35 14.81 -13.81
CA LEU A 139 -7.79 13.50 -14.28
C LEU A 139 -6.62 12.50 -14.42
N TYR A 140 -5.41 12.96 -14.75
CA TYR A 140 -4.21 12.12 -14.84
C TYR A 140 -2.99 12.87 -14.28
N PRO A 141 -2.85 12.98 -12.95
CA PRO A 141 -1.75 13.67 -12.32
C PRO A 141 -0.44 12.92 -12.56
N ARG A 142 0.57 13.67 -13.01
CA ARG A 142 1.88 13.13 -13.40
C ARG A 142 3.03 13.82 -12.71
N ILE A 143 4.03 13.03 -12.34
CA ILE A 143 5.35 13.53 -11.94
C ILE A 143 6.26 13.45 -13.17
N GLY A 144 6.52 14.60 -13.79
CA GLY A 144 7.26 14.67 -15.05
C GLY A 144 6.51 14.00 -16.20
N LYS A 145 7.25 13.49 -17.20
CA LYS A 145 6.64 12.93 -18.43
C LYS A 145 6.25 11.45 -18.32
N ASN A 146 6.91 10.69 -17.46
CA ASN A 146 6.92 9.22 -17.50
C ASN A 146 6.30 8.56 -16.27
N PHE A 147 5.90 9.32 -15.25
CA PHE A 147 5.36 8.77 -14.01
C PHE A 147 3.93 9.25 -13.77
N ASP A 148 2.98 8.34 -13.99
CA ASP A 148 1.57 8.57 -13.69
C ASP A 148 1.27 8.14 -12.25
N ILE A 149 0.76 9.07 -11.44
CA ILE A 149 0.56 8.83 -10.01
C ILE A 149 -0.65 7.92 -9.78
N LYS A 150 -1.72 8.04 -10.58
CA LYS A 150 -2.90 7.17 -10.47
C LYS A 150 -2.58 5.72 -10.76
N VAL A 151 -1.74 5.47 -11.78
CA VAL A 151 -1.25 4.11 -12.06
C VAL A 151 -0.40 3.59 -10.91
N PHE A 152 0.47 4.44 -10.34
CA PHE A 152 1.33 4.04 -9.23
C PHE A 152 0.51 3.69 -7.99
N THR A 153 -0.34 4.59 -7.51
CA THR A 153 -1.09 4.42 -6.26
C THR A 153 -2.10 3.28 -6.36
N ASN A 154 -2.87 3.21 -7.44
CA ASN A 154 -3.91 2.21 -7.58
C ASN A 154 -3.34 0.83 -8.00
N CYS A 155 -2.56 0.81 -9.08
CA CYS A 155 -2.17 -0.46 -9.72
C CYS A 155 -0.82 -1.01 -9.24
N ARG A 156 0.13 -0.19 -8.78
CA ARG A 156 1.43 -0.66 -8.28
C ARG A 156 1.38 -0.82 -6.79
N PHE A 157 1.44 0.29 -6.08
CA PHE A 157 1.46 0.33 -4.64
C PHE A 157 0.22 -0.35 -4.07
N GLY A 158 -0.99 0.01 -4.53
CA GLY A 158 -2.25 -0.56 -4.09
C GLY A 158 -2.36 -2.06 -4.37
N MET A 159 -2.64 -2.45 -5.62
CA MET A 159 -2.92 -3.86 -5.98
C MET A 159 -1.81 -4.84 -5.57
N MET A 160 -0.53 -4.44 -5.61
CA MET A 160 0.55 -5.35 -5.22
C MET A 160 0.59 -5.51 -3.70
N SER A 161 0.24 -4.46 -2.94
CA SER A 161 0.11 -4.55 -1.48
C SER A 161 -0.96 -5.56 -1.09
N TRP A 162 -2.10 -5.61 -1.80
CA TRP A 162 -3.16 -6.56 -1.51
C TRP A 162 -2.66 -8.01 -1.58
N ALA A 163 -1.86 -8.35 -2.57
CA ALA A 163 -1.30 -9.70 -2.71
C ALA A 163 -0.22 -9.99 -1.68
N VAL A 164 0.69 -9.05 -1.42
CA VAL A 164 1.72 -9.20 -0.38
C VAL A 164 1.05 -9.41 0.98
N LEU A 165 0.05 -8.60 1.33
CA LEU A 165 -0.71 -8.72 2.58
C LEU A 165 -1.37 -10.10 2.70
N ALA A 166 -2.05 -10.58 1.65
CA ALA A 166 -2.69 -11.90 1.66
C ALA A 166 -1.67 -13.02 1.99
N VAL A 167 -0.50 -13.00 1.34
CA VAL A 167 0.58 -13.96 1.61
C VAL A 167 1.10 -13.82 3.04
N THR A 168 1.30 -12.60 3.54
CA THR A 168 1.73 -12.34 4.92
C THR A 168 0.74 -12.90 5.94
N TYR A 169 -0.57 -12.73 5.72
CA TYR A 169 -1.60 -13.28 6.59
C TYR A 169 -1.59 -14.81 6.58
N CYS A 170 -1.41 -15.45 5.42
CA CYS A 170 -1.27 -16.91 5.34
C CYS A 170 -0.05 -17.41 6.11
N ILE A 171 1.12 -16.77 5.96
CA ILE A 171 2.34 -17.12 6.69
C ILE A 171 2.13 -16.96 8.20
N LYS A 172 1.51 -15.84 8.62
CA LYS A 172 1.23 -15.58 10.03
C LYS A 172 0.27 -16.62 10.62
N GLN A 173 -0.76 -17.01 9.88
CA GLN A 173 -1.71 -18.04 10.31
C GLN A 173 -1.02 -19.40 10.48
N ASP A 174 -0.16 -19.80 9.54
CA ASP A 174 0.61 -21.05 9.66
C ASP A 174 1.55 -21.03 10.87
N ALA A 175 2.27 -19.92 11.08
CA ALA A 175 3.16 -19.75 12.22
C ALA A 175 2.43 -19.83 13.58
N LEU A 176 1.18 -19.33 13.65
CA LEU A 176 0.35 -19.40 14.85
C LEU A 176 -0.29 -20.78 15.04
N ALA A 177 -0.72 -21.43 13.97
CA ALA A 177 -1.40 -22.73 14.01
C ALA A 177 -0.43 -23.89 14.29
N ASN A 178 0.81 -23.79 13.78
CA ASN A 178 1.83 -24.81 13.96
C ASN A 178 3.16 -24.20 14.43
N PRO A 179 3.29 -23.84 15.73
CA PRO A 179 4.50 -23.23 16.27
C PRO A 179 5.74 -24.16 16.26
N ARG A 180 5.58 -25.44 15.89
CA ARG A 180 6.69 -26.40 15.66
C ARG A 180 7.03 -26.56 14.19
N SER A 181 6.43 -25.77 13.28
CA SER A 181 6.74 -25.84 11.87
C SER A 181 8.20 -25.44 11.62
N TRP A 182 8.81 -26.06 10.60
CA TRP A 182 10.20 -25.86 10.21
C TRP A 182 10.57 -24.38 10.01
N VAL A 183 9.61 -23.54 9.64
CA VAL A 183 9.77 -22.08 9.45
C VAL A 183 10.16 -21.37 10.74
N PHE A 184 9.56 -21.75 11.88
CA PHE A 184 9.87 -21.14 13.18
C PHE A 184 11.24 -21.59 13.72
N LEU A 185 11.61 -22.85 13.48
CA LEU A 185 12.91 -23.41 13.88
C LEU A 185 14.08 -22.74 13.15
N VAL A 186 13.93 -22.39 11.86
CA VAL A 186 14.95 -21.65 11.11
C VAL A 186 15.07 -20.19 11.60
N GLY A 187 13.94 -19.54 11.95
CA GLY A 187 13.94 -18.17 12.48
C GLY A 187 14.62 -18.04 13.85
N VAL A 188 14.37 -18.98 14.76
CA VAL A 188 15.02 -19.02 16.10
C VAL A 188 16.48 -19.47 16.00
N GLY A 189 16.79 -20.42 15.12
CA GLY A 189 18.16 -20.91 14.91
C GLY A 189 19.13 -19.84 14.38
N ASN A 190 18.65 -18.90 13.55
CA ASN A 190 19.48 -17.79 13.05
C ASN A 190 19.64 -16.64 14.04
N GLN A 191 18.73 -16.44 15.00
CA GLN A 191 18.89 -15.44 16.07
C GLN A 191 19.76 -15.93 17.23
N ALA A 192 19.97 -17.24 17.38
CA ALA A 192 20.86 -17.80 18.40
C ALA A 192 22.36 -17.76 18.01
N ASN A 193 22.69 -17.33 16.79
CA ASN A 193 24.05 -17.30 16.24
C ASN A 193 24.57 -15.88 15.91
N GLN A 194 23.92 -14.83 16.42
CA GLN A 194 24.44 -13.45 16.44
C GLN A 194 24.53 -12.95 17.88
#